data_AF-A0A9K3PTE1-F1
#
_entry.id   AF-A0A9K3PTE1-F1
#
_cell.length_a   1.000
_cell.length_b   1.000
_cell.length_c   1.000
_cell.angle_alpha   90.00
_cell.angle_beta   90.00
_cell.angle_gamma   90.00
#
_symmetry.space_group_name_H-M   'P 1'
#
loop_
_entity.id
_entity.type
_entity.pdbx_description
1 polymer ?
#
loop_
_entity_poly.entity_id
_entity_poly.type
_entity_poly.pdbx_seq_one_letter_code
_entity_poly.pdbx_strand_id
1 'polypeptide(L)'
;MVLTPIGPLCPFHSTASTEMEPRVNEIRQMAPNFAEEFSRIQQEMMMGQTPDAERLRKVADAMHLAVDQWEGLLTRMRLTPDFQTKEYAKLTDAHLKAHGVTPGTIASMMRWQSGCMRSLADNRPPPMPPPDLDLEALVKDARENEGMNEKSKAPSISAMQAAEKITASPFDPEELESEPIKQEYKKLIMDHSNLIEFGSHYDDFDPLGKLSFLDQIEAIEERWDAFFFRFKLMDSLNKEYIEQCENFLSSMKLNEDEYRELLSESHRLMRLDAERERDRM
;
A
#
# COMPACT_ATOMS: atom_id res chain seq x y z
N MET A 1 -0.97 -11.83 17.86
CA MET A 1 -1.26 -11.04 16.65
C MET A 1 -2.58 -10.35 16.87
N VAL A 2 -2.64 -9.02 16.82
CA VAL A 2 -3.88 -8.24 16.91
C VAL A 2 -3.87 -7.21 15.78
N LEU A 3 -4.14 -7.69 14.57
CA LEU A 3 -4.38 -6.83 13.43
C LEU A 3 -5.82 -6.35 13.52
N THR A 4 -6.02 -5.17 14.11
CA THR A 4 -7.35 -4.56 14.20
C THR A 4 -7.83 -4.14 12.80
N PRO A 5 -9.15 -4.18 12.56
CA PRO A 5 -9.72 -3.88 11.25
C PRO A 5 -9.77 -2.35 11.03
N ILE A 6 -8.61 -1.69 10.99
CA ILE A 6 -8.46 -0.24 10.77
C ILE A 6 -7.59 -0.02 9.53
N GLY A 7 -7.71 1.15 8.91
CA GLY A 7 -6.92 1.50 7.74
C GLY A 7 -7.18 0.56 6.57
N PRO A 8 -6.12 0.20 5.81
CA PRO A 8 -6.22 -0.82 4.75
C PRO A 8 -6.69 -2.21 5.21
N LEU A 9 -6.67 -2.51 6.52
CA LEU A 9 -7.15 -3.78 7.07
C LEU A 9 -8.65 -3.76 7.39
N CYS A 10 -9.32 -2.62 7.22
CA CYS A 10 -10.75 -2.49 7.43
C CYS A 10 -11.54 -3.33 6.39
N PRO A 11 -12.47 -4.20 6.82
CA PRO A 11 -13.33 -4.95 5.92
C PRO A 11 -14.56 -4.14 5.44
N PHE A 12 -14.78 -2.95 5.99
CA PHE A 12 -15.85 -2.04 5.58
C PHE A 12 -15.27 -1.05 4.59
N HIS A 13 -15.87 -0.94 3.42
CA HIS A 13 -15.32 -0.17 2.32
C HIS A 13 -16.34 0.86 1.86
N SER A 14 -15.87 2.10 1.73
CA SER A 14 -16.63 3.14 1.07
C SER A 14 -16.86 2.79 -0.40
N THR A 15 -17.85 3.45 -1.00
CA THR A 15 -18.13 3.30 -2.44
C THR A 15 -16.90 3.66 -3.27
N ALA A 16 -16.22 4.77 -2.95
CA ALA A 16 -15.03 5.22 -3.67
C ALA A 16 -13.87 4.23 -3.56
N SER A 17 -13.64 3.65 -2.36
CA SER A 17 -12.64 2.59 -2.16
C SER A 17 -12.91 1.40 -3.07
N THR A 18 -14.16 0.94 -3.10
CA THR A 18 -14.60 -0.21 -3.91
C THR A 18 -14.48 0.05 -5.42
N GLU A 19 -14.83 1.26 -5.88
CA GLU A 19 -14.75 1.63 -7.31
C GLU A 19 -13.33 1.69 -7.86
N MET A 20 -12.31 1.79 -6.99
CA MET A 20 -10.92 1.76 -7.42
C MET A 20 -10.38 0.34 -7.66
N GLU A 21 -10.99 -0.68 -7.06
CA GLU A 21 -10.50 -2.07 -7.14
C GLU A 21 -10.26 -2.57 -8.57
N PRO A 22 -11.16 -2.34 -9.55
CA PRO A 22 -10.91 -2.79 -10.91
C PRO A 22 -9.61 -2.22 -11.48
N ARG A 23 -9.27 -0.97 -11.15
CA ARG A 23 -8.03 -0.32 -11.60
C ARG A 23 -6.81 -0.85 -10.88
N VAL A 24 -6.90 -1.08 -9.58
CA VAL A 24 -5.82 -1.73 -8.81
C VAL A 24 -5.54 -3.12 -9.38
N ASN A 25 -6.61 -3.88 -9.67
CA ASN A 25 -6.52 -5.21 -10.26
C ASN A 25 -5.98 -5.18 -11.70
N GLU A 26 -6.39 -4.25 -12.54
CA GLU A 26 -5.84 -4.05 -13.89
C GLU A 26 -4.33 -3.82 -13.85
N ILE A 27 -3.90 -2.92 -12.96
CA ILE A 27 -2.49 -2.60 -12.77
C ILE A 27 -1.72 -3.83 -12.26
N ARG A 28 -2.28 -4.57 -11.29
CA ARG A 28 -1.72 -5.83 -10.78
C ARG A 28 -1.59 -6.88 -11.89
N GLN A 29 -2.59 -6.96 -12.78
CA GLN A 29 -2.59 -7.85 -13.95
C GLN A 29 -1.69 -7.39 -15.10
N MET A 30 -1.21 -6.14 -15.09
CA MET A 30 -0.21 -5.63 -16.03
C MET A 30 1.23 -5.77 -15.52
N ALA A 31 1.40 -6.12 -14.25
CA ALA A 31 2.69 -6.46 -13.67
C ALA A 31 3.22 -7.89 -13.95
N PRO A 32 2.56 -8.83 -14.66
CA PRO A 32 2.94 -10.22 -14.56
C PRO A 32 4.33 -10.39 -15.14
N ASN A 33 5.16 -10.94 -14.27
CA ASN A 33 6.49 -11.45 -14.51
C ASN A 33 7.60 -10.43 -14.73
N PHE A 34 7.48 -9.17 -14.30
CA PHE A 34 8.69 -8.32 -14.27
C PHE A 34 9.84 -9.02 -13.54
N ALA A 35 9.60 -9.54 -12.33
CA ALA A 35 10.62 -10.26 -11.57
C ALA A 35 11.18 -11.49 -12.31
N GLU A 36 10.32 -12.27 -12.98
CA GLU A 36 10.73 -13.46 -13.73
C GLU A 36 11.48 -13.10 -15.02
N GLU A 37 10.99 -12.13 -15.79
CA GLU A 37 11.61 -11.61 -17.01
C GLU A 37 12.95 -10.92 -16.70
N PHE A 38 13.02 -10.12 -15.63
CA PHE A 38 14.28 -9.56 -15.13
C PHE A 38 15.26 -10.64 -14.73
N SER A 39 14.81 -11.65 -13.97
CA SER A 39 15.66 -12.78 -13.56
C SER A 39 16.18 -13.53 -14.79
N ARG A 40 15.34 -13.72 -15.81
CA ARG A 40 15.71 -14.39 -17.05
C ARG A 40 16.71 -13.57 -17.88
N ILE A 41 16.46 -12.27 -18.06
CA ILE A 41 17.38 -11.34 -18.73
C ILE A 41 18.73 -11.34 -18.01
N GLN A 42 18.73 -11.27 -16.68
CA GLN A 42 19.95 -11.29 -15.88
C GLN A 42 20.71 -12.61 -16.06
N GLN A 43 20.02 -13.75 -16.04
CA GLN A 43 20.62 -15.06 -16.29
C GLN A 43 21.24 -15.18 -17.68
N GLU A 44 20.54 -14.73 -18.73
CA GLU A 44 21.06 -14.71 -20.10
C GLU A 44 22.36 -13.89 -20.18
N MET A 45 22.38 -12.71 -19.56
CA MET A 45 23.58 -11.86 -19.50
C MET A 45 24.73 -12.52 -18.72
N MET A 46 24.46 -13.20 -17.59
CA MET A 46 25.50 -13.92 -16.84
C MET A 46 26.09 -15.10 -17.64
N MET A 47 25.29 -15.72 -18.51
CA MET A 47 25.75 -16.77 -19.43
C MET A 47 26.47 -16.22 -20.67
N GLY A 48 26.66 -14.89 -20.76
CA GLY A 48 27.27 -14.24 -21.93
C GLY A 48 26.38 -14.23 -23.17
N GLN A 49 25.08 -14.52 -23.01
CA GLN A 49 24.10 -14.46 -24.09
C GLN A 49 23.53 -13.05 -24.20
N THR A 50 23.29 -12.58 -25.42
CA THR A 50 22.54 -11.35 -25.66
C THR A 50 21.06 -11.61 -25.47
N PRO A 51 20.36 -10.90 -24.56
CA PRO A 51 18.93 -11.07 -24.39
C PRO A 51 18.17 -10.76 -25.68
N ASP A 52 17.03 -11.43 -25.87
CA ASP A 52 16.20 -11.23 -27.05
C ASP A 52 15.69 -9.78 -27.13
N ALA A 53 15.94 -9.13 -28.29
CA ALA A 53 15.64 -7.70 -28.48
C ALA A 53 14.12 -7.42 -28.50
N GLU A 54 13.31 -8.34 -29.02
CA GLU A 54 11.85 -8.18 -29.01
C GLU A 54 11.30 -8.27 -27.59
N ARG A 55 11.77 -9.25 -26.80
CA ARG A 55 11.45 -9.39 -25.39
C ARG A 55 11.83 -8.14 -24.59
N LEU A 56 13.05 -7.62 -24.77
CA LEU A 56 13.49 -6.41 -24.08
C LEU A 56 12.57 -5.21 -24.37
N ARG A 57 12.14 -5.01 -25.62
CA ARG A 57 11.17 -3.96 -25.97
C ARG A 57 9.83 -4.18 -25.29
N LYS A 58 9.31 -5.42 -25.32
CA LYS A 58 8.03 -5.76 -24.69
C LYS A 58 8.04 -5.49 -23.19
N VAL A 59 9.10 -5.89 -22.48
CA VAL A 59 9.25 -5.64 -21.04
C VAL A 59 9.35 -4.14 -20.77
N ALA A 60 10.15 -3.42 -21.55
CA ALA A 60 10.29 -1.98 -21.41
C ALA A 60 8.96 -1.23 -21.60
N ASP A 61 8.19 -1.60 -22.62
CA ASP A 61 6.89 -1.00 -22.93
C ASP A 61 5.88 -1.26 -21.81
N ALA A 62 5.84 -2.49 -21.30
CA ALA A 62 5.01 -2.86 -20.17
C ALA A 62 5.39 -2.11 -18.89
N MET A 63 6.70 -1.95 -18.60
CA MET A 63 7.17 -1.16 -17.47
C MET A 63 6.75 0.30 -17.57
N HIS A 64 6.87 0.92 -18.75
CA HIS A 64 6.45 2.30 -18.97
C HIS A 64 4.95 2.47 -18.71
N LEU A 65 4.12 1.59 -19.26
CA LEU A 65 2.68 1.60 -19.06
C LEU A 65 2.30 1.41 -17.58
N ALA A 66 2.96 0.49 -16.88
CA ALA A 66 2.71 0.22 -15.47
C ALA A 66 3.01 1.44 -14.58
N VAL A 67 4.11 2.15 -14.85
CA VAL A 67 4.46 3.39 -14.12
C VAL A 67 3.42 4.48 -14.35
N ASP A 68 3.02 4.71 -15.60
CA ASP A 68 2.04 5.75 -15.94
C ASP A 68 0.67 5.47 -15.28
N GLN A 69 0.25 4.21 -15.25
CA GLN A 69 -0.99 3.82 -14.57
C GLN A 69 -0.90 3.93 -13.06
N TRP A 70 0.23 3.56 -12.46
CA TRP A 70 0.45 3.66 -11.03
C TRP A 70 0.48 5.13 -10.55
N GLU A 71 1.19 6.01 -11.25
CA GLU A 71 1.15 7.45 -10.96
C GLU A 71 -0.28 8.02 -11.12
N GLY A 72 -0.98 7.58 -12.17
CA GLY A 72 -2.38 7.94 -12.39
C GLY A 72 -3.31 7.45 -11.27
N LEU A 73 -3.07 6.26 -10.73
CA LEU A 73 -3.80 5.73 -9.57
C LEU A 73 -3.50 6.58 -8.33
N LEU A 74 -2.24 6.77 -7.95
CA LEU A 74 -1.86 7.55 -6.76
C LEU A 74 -2.39 8.99 -6.82
N THR A 75 -2.36 9.61 -8.00
CA THR A 75 -2.92 10.95 -8.20
C THR A 75 -4.41 10.96 -7.90
N ARG A 76 -5.17 10.00 -8.41
CA ARG A 76 -6.60 9.89 -8.11
C ARG A 76 -6.87 9.64 -6.64
N MET A 77 -6.09 8.76 -6.01
CA MET A 77 -6.25 8.46 -4.59
C MET A 77 -6.02 9.69 -3.70
N ARG A 78 -5.10 10.59 -4.09
CA ARG A 78 -4.85 11.84 -3.36
C ARG A 78 -5.96 12.90 -3.57
N LEU A 79 -6.62 12.86 -4.72
CA LEU A 79 -7.62 13.86 -5.13
C LEU A 79 -9.07 13.46 -4.89
N THR A 80 -9.33 12.22 -4.51
CA THR A 80 -10.65 11.73 -4.11
C THR A 80 -11.17 12.52 -2.90
N PRO A 81 -12.48 12.71 -2.70
CA PRO A 81 -13.00 13.27 -1.45
C PRO A 81 -13.04 12.24 -0.30
N ASP A 82 -12.84 10.95 -0.60
CA ASP A 82 -13.03 9.83 0.32
C ASP A 82 -11.86 9.60 1.28
N PHE A 83 -12.17 9.45 2.57
CA PHE A 83 -11.19 9.23 3.63
C PHE A 83 -10.34 7.97 3.42
N GLN A 84 -10.95 6.79 3.23
CA GLN A 84 -10.20 5.52 3.16
C GLN A 84 -9.20 5.51 2.02
N THR A 85 -9.61 6.07 0.88
CA THR A 85 -8.74 6.19 -0.29
C THR A 85 -7.56 7.13 0.00
N LYS A 86 -7.80 8.27 0.65
CA LYS A 86 -6.74 9.20 1.04
C LYS A 86 -5.80 8.60 2.07
N GLU A 87 -6.35 7.90 3.05
CA GLU A 87 -5.61 7.20 4.09
C GLU A 87 -4.67 6.17 3.46
N TYR A 88 -5.12 5.39 2.48
CA TYR A 88 -4.25 4.45 1.75
C TYR A 88 -3.15 5.18 0.97
N ALA A 89 -3.46 6.30 0.32
CA ALA A 89 -2.46 7.11 -0.38
C ALA A 89 -1.41 7.69 0.58
N LYS A 90 -1.84 8.14 1.76
CA LYS A 90 -0.96 8.67 2.81
C LYS A 90 -0.11 7.60 3.44
N LEU A 91 -0.67 6.42 3.70
CA LEU A 91 0.05 5.26 4.19
C LEU A 91 1.12 4.82 3.19
N THR A 92 0.76 4.78 1.91
CA THR A 92 1.69 4.56 0.80
C THR A 92 2.83 5.58 0.81
N ASP A 93 2.53 6.88 0.88
CA ASP A 93 3.54 7.94 0.89
C ASP A 93 4.46 7.84 2.10
N ALA A 94 3.90 7.57 3.28
CA ALA A 94 4.65 7.40 4.53
C ALA A 94 5.57 6.17 4.45
N HIS A 95 5.08 5.06 3.88
CA HIS A 95 5.84 3.83 3.75
C HIS A 95 7.05 4.03 2.83
N LEU A 96 6.82 4.60 1.64
CA LEU A 96 7.90 4.91 0.71
C LEU A 96 8.93 5.85 1.35
N LYS A 97 8.47 6.88 2.05
CA LYS A 97 9.35 7.84 2.73
C LYS A 97 10.18 7.19 3.83
N ALA A 98 9.63 6.23 4.58
CA ALA A 98 10.37 5.47 5.59
C ALA A 98 11.54 4.68 4.96
N HIS A 99 11.40 4.29 3.68
CA HIS A 99 12.46 3.67 2.88
C HIS A 99 13.32 4.67 2.09
N GLY A 100 13.22 5.98 2.39
CA GLY A 100 14.03 7.01 1.75
C GLY A 100 13.69 7.28 0.29
N VAL A 101 12.56 6.77 -0.21
CA VAL A 101 12.11 6.93 -1.60
C VAL A 101 10.81 7.69 -1.67
N THR A 102 10.53 8.28 -2.83
CA THR A 102 9.24 8.91 -3.11
C THR A 102 8.58 8.23 -4.30
N PRO A 103 7.26 8.38 -4.49
CA PRO A 103 6.62 7.89 -5.70
C PRO A 103 7.28 8.39 -6.99
N GLY A 104 7.68 9.67 -7.01
CA GLY A 104 8.38 10.26 -8.15
C GLY A 104 9.73 9.59 -8.41
N THR A 105 10.53 9.35 -7.36
CA THR A 105 11.82 8.68 -7.47
C THR A 105 11.68 7.25 -8.02
N ILE A 106 10.68 6.49 -7.56
CA ILE A 106 10.40 5.13 -8.06
C ILE A 106 9.99 5.18 -9.53
N ALA A 107 9.12 6.12 -9.90
CA ALA A 107 8.70 6.30 -11.28
C ALA A 107 9.86 6.70 -12.20
N SER A 108 10.72 7.64 -11.78
CA SER A 108 11.95 8.02 -12.48
C SER A 108 12.87 6.82 -12.69
N MET A 109 13.07 6.00 -11.64
CA MET A 109 13.90 4.81 -11.69
C MET A 109 13.38 3.80 -12.72
N MET A 110 12.07 3.49 -12.66
CA MET A 110 11.48 2.50 -13.57
C MET A 110 11.46 2.97 -15.03
N ARG A 111 11.21 4.26 -15.28
CA ARG A 111 11.32 4.85 -16.63
C ARG A 111 12.76 4.78 -17.15
N TRP A 112 13.74 5.07 -16.29
CA TRP A 112 15.15 4.95 -16.67
C TRP A 112 15.55 3.50 -16.97
N GLN A 113 15.16 2.54 -16.13
CA GLN A 113 15.39 1.11 -16.36
C GLN A 113 14.76 0.62 -17.68
N SER A 114 13.52 1.05 -17.97
CA SER A 114 12.85 0.77 -19.24
C SER A 114 13.62 1.37 -20.44
N GLY A 115 14.09 2.62 -20.32
CA GLY A 115 14.94 3.25 -21.33
C GLY A 115 16.28 2.52 -21.58
N CYS A 116 16.89 1.99 -20.52
CA CYS A 116 18.07 1.13 -20.61
C CYS A 116 17.78 -0.16 -21.39
N MET A 117 16.66 -0.84 -21.12
CA MET A 117 16.26 -2.04 -21.86
C MET A 117 16.03 -1.77 -23.34
N ARG A 118 15.35 -0.67 -23.68
CA ARG A 118 15.17 -0.28 -25.09
C ARG A 118 16.49 0.01 -25.78
N SER A 119 17.40 0.70 -25.10
CA SER A 119 18.72 1.00 -25.64
C SER A 119 19.53 -0.28 -25.88
N LEU A 120 19.46 -1.25 -24.96
CA LEU A 120 20.06 -2.56 -25.13
C LEU A 120 19.47 -3.31 -26.34
N ALA A 121 18.14 -3.31 -26.49
CA ALA A 121 17.46 -3.93 -27.63
C ALA A 121 17.83 -3.31 -28.99
N ASP A 122 18.16 -2.02 -28.98
CA ASP A 122 18.52 -1.25 -30.17
C ASP A 122 20.04 -1.17 -30.40
N ASN A 123 20.87 -1.84 -29.58
CA ASN A 123 22.33 -1.75 -29.57
C ASN A 123 22.84 -0.30 -29.47
N ARG A 124 22.22 0.50 -28.60
CA ARG A 124 22.59 1.89 -28.31
C ARG A 124 23.10 2.03 -26.88
N PRO A 125 23.93 3.06 -26.59
CA PRO A 125 24.31 3.38 -25.23
C PRO A 125 23.07 3.63 -24.35
N PRO A 126 23.08 3.19 -23.08
CA PRO A 126 21.97 3.45 -22.16
C PRO A 126 21.79 4.96 -21.94
N PRO A 127 20.56 5.42 -21.65
CA PRO A 127 20.31 6.80 -21.30
C PRO A 127 21.02 7.17 -19.99
N MET A 128 21.39 8.44 -19.87
CA MET A 128 21.92 8.97 -18.61
C MET A 128 20.88 8.81 -17.49
N PRO A 129 21.33 8.48 -16.26
CA PRO A 129 20.44 8.43 -15.11
C PRO A 129 19.84 9.82 -14.85
N PRO A 130 18.55 9.89 -14.47
CA PRO A 130 17.93 11.11 -13.99
C PRO A 130 18.68 11.73 -12.79
N PRO A 131 18.72 13.06 -12.66
CA PRO A 131 19.48 13.75 -11.60
C PRO A 131 18.89 13.55 -10.20
N ASP A 132 17.63 13.14 -10.11
CA ASP A 132 16.90 12.79 -8.89
C ASP A 132 17.15 11.33 -8.43
N LEU A 133 17.86 10.52 -9.22
CA LEU A 133 18.28 9.18 -8.83
C LEU A 133 19.67 9.19 -8.21
N ASP A 134 19.75 8.86 -6.93
CA ASP A 134 21.01 8.59 -6.25
C ASP A 134 21.47 7.15 -6.56
N LEU A 135 22.27 7.01 -7.62
CA LEU A 135 22.83 5.72 -8.02
C LEU A 135 23.77 5.12 -6.97
N GLU A 136 24.46 5.94 -6.18
CA GLU A 136 25.38 5.44 -5.14
C GLU A 136 24.57 4.80 -4.01
N ALA A 137 23.48 5.45 -3.58
CA ALA A 137 22.56 4.89 -2.61
C ALA A 137 21.91 3.59 -3.10
N LEU A 138 21.48 3.53 -4.38
CA LEU A 138 20.88 2.33 -4.96
C LEU A 138 21.86 1.15 -5.04
N VAL A 139 23.11 1.41 -5.45
CA VAL A 139 24.15 0.37 -5.51
C VAL A 139 24.55 -0.09 -4.12
N LYS A 140 24.61 0.83 -3.15
CA LYS A 140 24.86 0.51 -1.75
C LYS A 140 23.73 -0.37 -1.18
N ASP A 141 22.48 0.02 -1.38
CA ASP A 141 21.32 -0.75 -0.95
C ASP A 141 21.29 -2.14 -1.61
N ALA A 142 21.59 -2.24 -2.90
CA ALA A 142 21.67 -3.52 -3.61
C ALA A 142 22.76 -4.44 -3.04
N ARG A 143 23.92 -3.89 -2.65
CA ARG A 143 25.04 -4.64 -2.05
C ARG A 143 24.82 -5.00 -0.57
N GLU A 144 24.22 -4.10 0.20
CA GLU A 144 23.90 -4.33 1.61
C GLU A 144 22.76 -5.35 1.75
N ASN A 145 21.86 -5.40 0.77
CA ASN A 145 20.76 -6.36 0.68
C ASN A 145 21.10 -7.61 -0.15
N GLU A 146 22.33 -7.74 -0.68
CA GLU A 146 22.83 -8.96 -1.32
C GLU A 146 23.03 -10.06 -0.26
N GLY A 147 22.04 -10.96 -0.14
CA GLY A 147 22.06 -12.06 0.84
C GLY A 147 21.23 -11.83 2.11
N MET A 148 20.61 -10.65 2.25
CA MET A 148 19.56 -10.44 3.27
C MET A 148 18.23 -11.05 2.83
N ASN A 149 17.42 -11.46 3.80
CA ASN A 149 16.08 -11.97 3.59
C ASN A 149 15.20 -10.92 2.87
N GLU A 150 14.30 -11.35 1.97
CA GLU A 150 13.48 -10.48 1.09
C GLU A 150 12.74 -9.33 1.78
N LYS A 151 12.51 -9.48 3.09
CA LYS A 151 11.88 -8.53 4.02
C LYS A 151 12.61 -7.18 4.17
N SER A 152 13.90 -7.10 3.85
CA SER A 152 14.72 -5.87 4.03
C SER A 152 14.76 -4.91 2.84
N LYS A 153 14.35 -5.38 1.65
CA LYS A 153 14.42 -4.59 0.40
C LYS A 153 13.30 -3.57 0.34
N ALA A 154 13.59 -2.35 -0.15
CA ALA A 154 12.60 -1.30 -0.37
C ALA A 154 11.32 -1.82 -1.08
N PRO A 155 10.15 -1.30 -0.70
CA PRO A 155 8.87 -1.65 -1.32
C PRO A 155 8.90 -1.29 -2.81
N SER A 156 8.48 -2.24 -3.63
CA SER A 156 8.34 -2.05 -5.07
C SER A 156 6.91 -1.66 -5.41
N ILE A 157 6.71 -1.08 -6.60
CA ILE A 157 5.38 -0.88 -7.17
C ILE A 157 4.57 -2.19 -7.13
N SER A 158 5.21 -3.32 -7.45
CA SER A 158 4.56 -4.64 -7.41
C SER A 158 4.17 -5.09 -6.01
N ALA A 159 4.98 -4.80 -4.98
CA ALA A 159 4.65 -5.08 -3.58
C ALA A 159 3.40 -4.29 -3.14
N MET A 160 3.34 -3.01 -3.48
CA MET A 160 2.21 -2.13 -3.13
C MET A 160 0.93 -2.43 -3.90
N GLN A 161 1.04 -3.07 -5.07
CA GLN A 161 -0.08 -3.54 -5.89
C GLN A 161 -0.55 -4.95 -5.53
N ALA A 162 0.31 -5.72 -4.86
CA ALA A 162 -0.01 -7.07 -4.41
C ALA A 162 -0.81 -7.09 -3.11
N ALA A 163 -0.96 -5.95 -2.43
CA ALA A 163 -1.75 -5.81 -1.23
C ALA A 163 -3.23 -6.07 -1.56
N GLU A 164 -3.72 -7.24 -1.16
CA GLU A 164 -5.10 -7.64 -1.39
C GLU A 164 -6.05 -6.93 -0.43
N LYS A 165 -7.26 -6.68 -0.92
CA LYS A 165 -8.34 -6.12 -0.12
C LYS A 165 -8.74 -7.12 0.97
N ILE A 166 -8.84 -6.64 2.20
CA ILE A 166 -9.42 -7.40 3.30
C ILE A 166 -10.95 -7.35 3.18
N THR A 167 -11.59 -8.50 3.10
CA THR A 167 -13.06 -8.65 3.01
C THR A 167 -13.62 -9.48 4.15
N ALA A 168 -12.80 -10.33 4.77
CA ALA A 168 -13.23 -11.16 5.87
C ALA A 168 -13.46 -10.32 7.13
N SER A 169 -14.48 -10.66 7.91
CA SER A 169 -14.69 -10.05 9.23
C SER A 169 -13.81 -10.73 10.28
N PRO A 170 -13.29 -9.99 11.28
CA PRO A 170 -12.33 -10.54 12.25
C PRO A 170 -12.91 -11.61 13.17
N PHE A 171 -14.21 -11.54 13.47
CA PHE A 171 -14.92 -12.53 14.28
C PHE A 171 -16.22 -12.99 13.60
N ASP A 172 -16.56 -14.26 13.76
CA ASP A 172 -17.90 -14.77 13.48
C ASP A 172 -18.83 -14.42 14.65
N PRO A 173 -19.92 -13.64 14.44
CA PRO A 173 -20.89 -13.34 15.49
C PRO A 173 -21.47 -14.57 16.18
N GLU A 174 -21.54 -15.72 15.52
CA GLU A 174 -22.13 -16.93 16.08
C GLU A 174 -21.20 -17.63 17.08
N GLU A 175 -19.88 -17.52 16.89
CA GLU A 175 -18.85 -18.11 17.75
C GLU A 175 -18.58 -17.31 19.03
N LEU A 176 -19.15 -16.11 19.15
CA LEU A 176 -19.00 -15.27 20.36
C LEU A 176 -19.81 -15.83 21.54
N GLU A 177 -19.16 -15.96 22.69
CA GLU A 177 -19.65 -16.74 23.85
C GLU A 177 -20.94 -16.21 24.51
N SER A 178 -21.23 -14.90 24.41
CA SER A 178 -22.36 -14.29 25.11
C SER A 178 -23.09 -13.23 24.29
N GLU A 179 -24.40 -13.11 24.53
CA GLU A 179 -25.25 -12.12 23.86
C GLU A 179 -24.79 -10.66 24.06
N PRO A 180 -24.34 -10.23 25.26
CA PRO A 180 -23.77 -8.89 25.44
C PRO A 180 -22.53 -8.64 24.55
N ILE A 181 -21.64 -9.63 24.42
CA ILE A 181 -20.46 -9.56 23.55
C ILE A 181 -20.88 -9.45 22.08
N LYS A 182 -21.86 -10.25 21.65
CA LYS A 182 -22.43 -10.18 20.28
C LYS A 182 -22.99 -8.80 19.99
N GLN A 183 -23.69 -8.18 20.95
CA GLN A 183 -24.24 -6.83 20.82
C GLN A 183 -23.15 -5.75 20.76
N GLU A 184 -22.10 -5.87 21.59
CA GLU A 184 -20.94 -4.98 21.55
C GLU A 184 -20.23 -5.04 20.20
N TYR A 185 -19.97 -6.25 19.67
CA TYR A 185 -19.36 -6.46 18.37
C TYR A 185 -20.20 -5.88 17.23
N LYS A 186 -21.51 -6.17 17.21
CA LYS A 186 -22.45 -5.62 16.21
C LYS A 186 -22.47 -4.09 16.25
N LYS A 187 -22.45 -3.49 17.45
CA LYS A 187 -22.40 -2.05 17.61
C LYS A 187 -21.08 -1.48 17.11
N LEU A 188 -19.95 -2.12 17.41
CA LEU A 188 -18.64 -1.69 16.94
C LEU A 188 -18.53 -1.72 15.41
N ILE A 189 -19.02 -2.79 14.77
CA ILE A 189 -19.13 -2.88 13.30
C ILE A 189 -19.99 -1.73 12.75
N MET A 190 -21.17 -1.53 13.32
CA MET A 190 -22.12 -0.51 12.86
C MET A 190 -21.52 0.90 12.99
N ASP A 191 -20.94 1.22 14.15
CA ASP A 191 -20.32 2.52 14.39
C ASP A 191 -19.14 2.74 13.43
N HIS A 192 -18.30 1.73 13.21
CA HIS A 192 -17.17 1.84 12.30
C HIS A 192 -17.63 2.00 10.84
N SER A 193 -18.55 1.17 10.37
CA SER A 193 -19.10 1.24 9.00
C SER A 193 -19.76 2.60 8.73
N ASN A 194 -20.53 3.12 9.69
CA ASN A 194 -21.15 4.44 9.58
C ASN A 194 -20.11 5.57 9.52
N LEU A 195 -19.01 5.45 10.27
CA LEU A 195 -17.92 6.42 10.25
C LEU A 195 -17.18 6.39 8.91
N ILE A 196 -16.94 5.20 8.35
CA ILE A 196 -16.37 5.05 6.99
C ILE A 196 -17.26 5.71 5.95
N GLU A 197 -18.58 5.46 5.98
CA GLU A 197 -19.52 6.08 5.06
C GLU A 197 -19.56 7.61 5.22
N PHE A 198 -19.53 8.12 6.46
CA PHE A 198 -19.44 9.54 6.72
C PHE A 198 -18.14 10.15 6.15
N GLY A 199 -17.03 9.41 6.24
CA GLY A 199 -15.73 9.77 5.68
C GLY A 199 -15.66 9.78 4.15
N SER A 200 -16.68 9.32 3.43
CA SER A 200 -16.69 9.37 1.96
C SER A 200 -16.66 10.79 1.37
N HIS A 201 -17.01 11.79 2.21
CA HIS A 201 -17.01 13.22 1.87
C HIS A 201 -15.98 14.00 2.70
N TYR A 202 -14.87 13.37 3.10
CA TYR A 202 -13.86 13.94 3.99
C TYR A 202 -13.28 15.28 3.51
N ASP A 203 -13.16 15.50 2.20
CA ASP A 203 -12.69 16.79 1.67
C ASP A 203 -13.68 17.94 1.84
N ASP A 204 -14.97 17.66 2.03
CA ASP A 204 -16.00 18.68 2.29
C ASP A 204 -15.95 19.18 3.74
N PHE A 205 -15.24 18.48 4.62
CA PHE A 205 -15.07 18.91 6.00
C PHE A 205 -14.16 20.14 6.06
N ASP A 206 -14.51 21.07 6.94
CA ASP A 206 -13.59 22.14 7.31
C ASP A 206 -12.40 21.55 8.10
N PRO A 207 -11.31 22.31 8.28
CA PRO A 207 -10.13 21.81 8.97
C PRO A 207 -10.39 21.23 10.37
N LEU A 208 -11.34 21.81 11.13
CA LEU A 208 -11.71 21.30 12.45
C LEU A 208 -12.53 19.99 12.35
N GLY A 209 -13.41 19.89 11.36
CA GLY A 209 -14.16 18.66 11.04
C GLY A 209 -13.23 17.52 10.64
N LYS A 210 -12.20 17.79 9.83
CA LYS A 210 -11.16 16.81 9.48
C LYS A 210 -10.41 16.27 10.71
N LEU A 211 -10.04 17.16 11.64
CA LEU A 211 -9.37 16.76 12.89
C LEU A 211 -10.29 15.94 13.80
N SER A 212 -11.54 16.39 13.98
CA SER A 212 -12.56 15.67 14.76
C SER A 212 -12.91 14.30 14.17
N PHE A 213 -12.89 14.19 12.83
CA PHE A 213 -13.07 12.90 12.15
C PHE A 213 -11.92 11.94 12.46
N LEU A 214 -10.67 12.42 12.41
CA LEU A 214 -9.49 11.62 12.77
C LEU A 214 -9.53 11.18 14.25
N ASP A 215 -9.98 12.05 15.16
CA ASP A 215 -10.20 11.68 16.57
C ASP A 215 -11.23 10.54 16.71
N GLN A 216 -12.29 10.54 15.89
CA GLN A 216 -13.30 9.47 15.89
C GLN A 216 -12.75 8.16 15.33
N ILE A 217 -11.87 8.20 14.31
CA ILE A 217 -11.21 7.01 13.78
C ILE A 217 -10.32 6.38 14.85
N GLU A 218 -9.48 7.17 15.52
CA GLU A 218 -8.62 6.70 16.63
C GLU A 218 -9.47 6.14 17.79
N ALA A 219 -10.60 6.77 18.13
CA ALA A 219 -11.51 6.24 19.15
C ALA A 219 -12.15 4.89 18.74
N ILE A 220 -12.40 4.66 17.45
CA ILE A 220 -12.85 3.36 16.95
C ILE A 220 -11.71 2.33 17.02
N GLU A 221 -10.47 2.71 16.68
CA GLU A 221 -9.29 1.85 16.83
C GLU A 221 -9.11 1.40 18.29
N GLU A 222 -9.16 2.32 19.26
CA GLU A 222 -9.05 1.99 20.69
C GLU A 222 -10.12 0.99 21.14
N ARG A 223 -11.35 1.12 20.62
CA ARG A 223 -12.44 0.18 20.89
C ARG A 223 -12.17 -1.19 20.28
N TRP A 224 -11.60 -1.25 19.07
CA TRP A 224 -11.16 -2.50 18.47
C TRP A 224 -10.02 -3.15 19.26
N ASP A 225 -9.03 -2.38 19.70
CA ASP A 225 -7.94 -2.89 20.53
C ASP A 225 -8.46 -3.46 21.85
N ALA A 226 -9.36 -2.74 22.52
CA ALA A 226 -10.01 -3.22 23.74
C ALA A 226 -10.84 -4.48 23.50
N PHE A 227 -11.53 -4.58 22.36
CA PHE A 227 -12.28 -5.78 21.99
C PHE A 227 -11.32 -6.95 21.73
N PHE A 228 -10.37 -6.82 20.81
CA PHE A 228 -9.40 -7.86 20.48
C PHE A 228 -8.56 -8.30 21.69
N PHE A 229 -8.20 -7.40 22.61
CA PHE A 229 -7.48 -7.78 23.83
C PHE A 229 -8.24 -8.82 24.66
N ARG A 230 -9.57 -8.76 24.69
CA ARG A 230 -10.42 -9.75 25.39
C ARG A 230 -10.41 -11.11 24.68
N PHE A 231 -10.26 -11.13 23.36
CA PHE A 231 -10.31 -12.35 22.53
C PHE A 231 -8.92 -12.87 22.15
N LYS A 232 -7.83 -12.16 22.44
CA LYS A 232 -6.45 -12.55 22.08
C LYS A 232 -6.01 -13.91 22.64
N LEU A 233 -6.67 -14.38 23.69
CA LEU A 233 -6.44 -15.69 24.32
C LEU A 233 -7.36 -16.80 23.78
N MET A 234 -8.33 -16.44 22.94
CA MET A 234 -9.31 -17.36 22.35
C MET A 234 -8.97 -17.53 20.87
N ASP A 235 -8.92 -18.78 20.38
CA ASP A 235 -8.70 -19.11 18.95
C ASP A 235 -9.96 -18.80 18.11
N SER A 236 -10.63 -17.69 18.42
CA SER A 236 -11.94 -17.27 17.88
C SER A 236 -11.80 -16.24 16.76
N LEU A 237 -10.58 -15.96 16.31
CA LEU A 237 -10.35 -15.10 15.16
C LEU A 237 -10.64 -15.87 13.88
N ASN A 238 -11.30 -15.22 12.94
CA ASN A 238 -11.54 -15.80 11.63
C ASN A 238 -10.21 -16.04 10.91
N LYS A 239 -9.96 -17.30 10.53
CA LYS A 239 -8.73 -17.72 9.83
C LYS A 239 -8.55 -17.02 8.49
N GLU A 240 -9.65 -16.76 7.78
CA GLU A 240 -9.61 -16.04 6.50
C GLU A 240 -9.16 -14.59 6.72
N TYR A 241 -9.64 -13.93 7.78
CA TYR A 241 -9.21 -12.58 8.14
C TYR A 241 -7.71 -12.53 8.46
N ILE A 242 -7.24 -13.50 9.26
CA ILE A 242 -5.81 -13.63 9.58
C ILE A 242 -5.00 -13.78 8.29
N GLU A 243 -5.36 -14.72 7.42
CA GLU A 243 -4.63 -14.99 6.17
C GLU A 243 -4.60 -13.76 5.26
N GLN A 244 -5.72 -13.06 5.09
CA GLN A 244 -5.77 -11.83 4.28
C GLN A 244 -4.87 -10.74 4.87
N CYS A 245 -4.87 -10.54 6.19
CA CYS A 245 -4.02 -9.55 6.84
C CYS A 245 -2.53 -9.92 6.72
N GLU A 246 -2.17 -11.20 6.89
CA GLU A 246 -0.81 -11.68 6.70
C GLU A 246 -0.33 -11.48 5.26
N ASN A 247 -1.19 -11.74 4.27
CA ASN A 247 -0.90 -11.49 2.87
C ASN A 247 -0.67 -10.00 2.58
N PHE A 248 -1.52 -9.12 3.13
CA PHE A 248 -1.36 -7.67 3.03
C PHE A 248 -0.01 -7.24 3.62
N LEU A 249 0.28 -7.62 4.86
CA LEU A 249 1.53 -7.27 5.53
C LEU A 249 2.75 -7.81 4.80
N SER A 250 2.69 -9.06 4.32
CA SER A 250 3.76 -9.69 3.54
C SER A 250 4.02 -8.93 2.23
N SER A 251 2.96 -8.53 1.53
CA SER A 251 3.07 -7.75 0.29
C SER A 251 3.74 -6.38 0.54
N MET A 252 3.41 -5.73 1.65
CA MET A 252 3.97 -4.45 2.08
C MET A 252 5.32 -4.62 2.81
N LYS A 253 5.75 -5.86 3.07
CA LYS A 253 6.93 -6.21 3.88
C LYS A 253 6.94 -5.58 5.27
N LEU A 254 5.77 -5.46 5.87
CA LEU A 254 5.59 -4.93 7.21
C LEU A 254 5.34 -6.08 8.18
N ASN A 255 5.76 -5.92 9.43
CA ASN A 255 5.18 -6.63 10.55
C ASN A 255 4.03 -5.82 11.19
N GLU A 256 3.36 -6.40 12.19
CA GLU A 256 2.22 -5.76 12.86
C GLU A 256 2.58 -4.42 13.51
N ASP A 257 3.70 -4.36 14.23
CA ASP A 257 4.13 -3.15 14.94
C ASP A 257 4.52 -2.06 13.94
N GLU A 258 5.26 -2.41 12.89
CA GLU A 258 5.63 -1.51 11.80
C GLU A 258 4.40 -0.97 11.06
N TYR A 259 3.38 -1.82 10.84
CA TYR A 259 2.12 -1.38 10.23
C TYR A 259 1.37 -0.39 11.12
N ARG A 260 1.29 -0.63 12.43
CA ARG A 260 0.63 0.29 13.37
C ARG A 260 1.36 1.63 13.46
N GLU A 261 2.68 1.61 13.54
CA GLU A 261 3.50 2.83 13.49
C GLU A 261 3.28 3.60 12.19
N LEU A 262 3.26 2.89 11.07
CA LEU A 262 3.03 3.48 9.75
C LEU A 262 1.63 4.10 9.62
N LEU A 263 0.60 3.40 10.11
CA LEU A 263 -0.77 3.89 10.11
C LEU A 263 -0.91 5.14 10.99
N SER A 264 -0.33 5.11 12.20
CA SER A 264 -0.30 6.27 13.10
C SER A 264 0.42 7.48 12.46
N GLU A 265 1.55 7.24 11.79
CA GLU A 265 2.24 8.28 11.03
C GLU A 265 1.38 8.82 9.88
N SER A 266 0.65 7.96 9.17
CA SER A 266 -0.30 8.37 8.12
C SER A 266 -1.37 9.32 8.67
N HIS A 267 -2.03 8.97 9.78
CA HIS A 267 -3.01 9.84 10.43
C HIS A 267 -2.38 11.14 10.92
N ARG A 268 -1.18 11.09 11.51
CA ARG A 268 -0.45 12.29 11.93
C ARG A 268 -0.17 13.23 10.76
N LEU A 269 0.21 12.70 9.59
CA LEU A 269 0.39 13.49 8.37
C LEU A 269 -0.94 14.10 7.89
N MET A 270 -2.05 13.38 7.98
CA MET A 270 -3.38 13.92 7.66
C MET A 270 -3.80 15.03 8.62
N ARG A 271 -3.50 14.91 9.92
CA ARG A 271 -3.70 15.99 10.91
C ARG A 271 -2.90 17.24 10.54
N LEU A 272 -1.62 17.08 10.19
CA LEU A 272 -0.78 18.19 9.74
C LEU A 272 -1.29 18.83 8.45
N ASP A 273 -1.92 18.07 7.55
CA ASP A 273 -2.56 18.64 6.36
C ASP A 273 -3.73 19.54 6.75
N ALA A 274 -4.62 19.05 7.62
CA ALA A 274 -5.77 19.82 8.11
C ALA A 274 -5.32 21.08 8.89
N GLU A 275 -4.31 20.99 9.75
CA GLU A 275 -3.76 22.14 10.47
C GLU A 275 -3.18 23.19 9.51
N ARG A 276 -2.48 22.77 8.46
CA ARG A 276 -1.95 23.68 7.43
C ARG A 276 -3.06 24.34 6.62
N GLU A 277 -4.17 23.64 6.37
CA GLU A 277 -5.36 24.23 5.74
C GLU A 277 -5.98 25.29 6.65
N ARG A 278 -6.09 25.01 7.95
CA ARG A 278 -6.59 25.96 8.96
C ARG A 278 -5.75 27.24 9.01
N ASP A 279 -4.43 27.10 9.06
CA ASP A 279 -3.52 28.23 9.24
C ASP A 279 -3.43 29.14 7.98
N ARG A 280 -4.00 28.70 6.85
CA ARG A 280 -4.10 29.48 5.60
C ARG A 280 -5.41 30.25 5.46
N MET A 281 -6.41 29.96 6.30
CA MET A 281 -7.72 30.64 6.32
C MET A 281 -7.65 31.90 7.19
#